data_AF-A0A928SXP2-F1
#
_entry.id   AF-A0A928SXP2-F1
#
_cell.length_a   1.000
_cell.length_b   1.000
_cell.length_c   1.000
_cell.angle_alpha   90.00
_cell.angle_beta   90.00
_cell.angle_gamma   90.00
#
_symmetry.space_group_name_H-M   'P 1'
#
loop_
_entity.id
_entity.type
_entity.pdbx_description
1 polymer ?
#
loop_
_entity_poly.entity_id
_entity_poly.type
_entity_poly.pdbx_seq_one_letter_code
_entity_poly.pdbx_strand_id
1 'polypeptide(L)'
;MRRILIVDDSKVMQQLVGSLLSDTGAALDFASSASEALYSFQQNSPDLVVSDIEMPGMSGVELAERIRRESLGRTKVVLMSAGDMNGGRSAVKKGHADAFLPKPLDGAELKRLVHAFVGKAPRAKLRVLIADDTEVGRRLLERALVADPEIEVVGVASDGEEAVRMTERLKPSLVLLDAFMPKLDGIAATREIMRRAPTPVVLVTADRSAHGAKVLFEATEAGALDFLVPPSWADVSSAEVVVFRDKLKELAEVPVVRRRSRSVPPPSARARAPLPRNPAQLVVICGSTGGPAALSKLLRESASSLERVGILVVQHIMSGFAETFAEWLESVSGVPVAVAQDGDSIRPGRVLLAPDGHHLVVESRSLVRVSAAAPVGAHRPSGTVLFESAARAFGRDLLAVLLTGMGEDGVKGLGVVRERGGTILVQSPESCIVPGMPEAAIRARLPHAVLGLEELAREIVERVGNRGGVA
;
A
#
# COMPACT_ATOMS: atom_id res chain seq x y z
N MET A 1 17.54 14.45 15.73
CA MET A 1 16.87 14.56 14.42
C MET A 1 17.95 14.85 13.40
N ARG A 2 18.01 14.08 12.30
CA ARG A 2 19.02 14.28 11.26
C ARG A 2 18.74 15.58 10.50
N ARG A 3 19.77 16.32 10.10
CA ARG A 3 19.63 17.61 9.39
C ARG A 3 20.36 17.59 8.05
N ILE A 4 19.69 18.07 7.01
CA ILE A 4 20.23 18.23 5.67
C ILE A 4 20.18 19.70 5.29
N LEU A 5 21.32 20.26 4.91
CA LEU A 5 21.42 21.63 4.39
C LEU A 5 21.45 21.58 2.85
N ILE A 6 20.47 22.19 2.21
CA ILE A 6 20.35 22.29 0.75
C ILE A 6 20.85 23.67 0.33
N VAL A 7 21.85 23.70 -0.56
CA VAL A 7 22.52 24.93 -1.01
C VAL A 7 22.42 25.03 -2.51
N ASP A 8 21.71 26.03 -3.00
CA ASP A 8 21.58 26.33 -4.43
C ASP A 8 21.15 27.79 -4.57
N ASP A 9 21.69 28.54 -5.53
CA ASP A 9 21.33 29.96 -5.72
C ASP A 9 19.91 30.12 -6.31
N SER A 10 19.36 29.04 -6.89
CA SER A 10 17.98 28.96 -7.35
C SER A 10 17.04 28.43 -6.27
N LYS A 11 16.13 29.29 -5.78
CA LYS A 11 15.05 28.89 -4.86
C LYS A 11 14.15 27.78 -5.41
N VAL A 12 13.99 27.72 -6.74
CA VAL A 12 13.21 26.65 -7.38
C VAL A 12 13.91 25.31 -7.23
N MET A 13 15.24 25.28 -7.39
CA MET A 13 16.02 24.05 -7.21
C MET A 13 16.05 23.63 -5.74
N GLN A 14 16.19 24.58 -4.81
CA GLN A 14 16.06 24.29 -3.37
C GLN A 14 14.73 23.62 -3.04
N GLN A 15 13.61 24.14 -3.57
CA GLN A 15 12.28 23.56 -3.36
C GLN A 15 12.14 22.18 -4.02
N LEU A 16 12.70 21.99 -5.22
CA LEU A 16 12.70 20.69 -5.90
C LEU A 16 13.46 19.64 -5.07
N VAL A 17 14.70 19.92 -4.68
CA VAL A 17 15.52 19.04 -3.83
C VAL A 17 14.83 18.80 -2.49
N GLY A 18 14.25 19.85 -1.89
CA GLY A 18 13.49 19.74 -0.66
C GLY A 18 12.28 18.81 -0.78
N SER A 19 11.52 18.92 -1.88
CA SER A 19 10.38 18.03 -2.17
C SER A 19 10.83 16.59 -2.45
N LEU A 20 12.00 16.39 -3.05
CA LEU A 20 12.55 15.04 -3.24
C LEU A 20 13.00 14.41 -1.92
N LEU A 21 13.32 15.22 -0.91
CA LEU A 21 13.82 14.77 0.39
C LEU A 21 12.78 14.82 1.52
N SER A 22 11.57 15.30 1.28
CA SER A 22 10.52 15.46 2.30
C SER A 22 10.21 14.17 3.06
N ASP A 23 10.23 13.04 2.35
CA ASP A 23 9.83 11.74 2.90
C ASP A 23 10.97 11.03 3.65
N THR A 24 12.16 11.66 3.73
CA THR A 24 13.32 11.08 4.42
C THR A 24 13.27 11.26 5.94
N GLY A 25 12.36 12.11 6.44
CA GLY A 25 12.22 12.42 7.88
C GLY A 25 13.37 13.27 8.46
N ALA A 26 14.29 13.76 7.62
CA ALA A 26 15.31 14.72 8.02
C ALA A 26 14.75 16.15 8.11
N ALA A 27 15.29 16.96 9.01
CA ALA A 27 15.03 18.40 9.00
C ALA A 27 15.79 19.01 7.82
N LEU A 28 15.11 19.84 7.04
CA LEU A 28 15.69 20.47 5.86
C LEU A 28 15.95 21.95 6.15
N ASP A 29 17.21 22.35 6.04
CA ASP A 29 17.64 23.74 6.07
C ASP A 29 18.03 24.17 4.65
N PHE A 30 17.89 25.45 4.33
CA PHE A 30 18.11 25.98 2.99
C PHE A 30 19.07 27.17 3.03
N ALA A 31 19.92 27.29 2.01
CA ALA A 31 20.80 28.44 1.81
C ALA A 31 20.89 28.80 0.32
N SER A 32 20.77 30.09 0.01
CA SER A 32 20.87 30.63 -1.36
C SER A 32 22.28 31.04 -1.77
N SER A 33 23.27 30.84 -0.90
CA SER A 33 24.68 31.07 -1.21
C SER A 33 25.60 30.26 -0.31
N ALA A 34 26.85 30.08 -0.72
CA ALA A 34 27.86 29.44 0.12
C ALA A 34 28.12 30.19 1.44
N SER A 35 28.00 31.52 1.46
CA SER A 35 28.18 32.30 2.70
C SER A 35 27.05 32.04 3.70
N GLU A 36 25.80 31.98 3.22
CA GLU A 36 24.65 31.61 4.04
C GLU A 36 24.74 30.15 4.51
N ALA A 37 25.25 29.26 3.64
CA ALA A 37 25.46 27.86 3.98
C ALA A 37 26.49 27.70 5.10
N LEU A 38 27.61 28.43 5.07
CA LEU A 38 28.62 28.42 6.14
C LEU A 38 28.06 28.96 7.45
N TYR A 39 27.27 30.04 7.40
CA TYR A 39 26.59 30.56 8.58
C TYR A 39 25.63 29.53 9.18
N SER A 40 24.77 28.92 8.36
CA SER A 40 23.84 27.88 8.80
C SER A 40 24.58 26.64 9.33
N PHE A 41 25.68 26.25 8.68
CA PHE A 41 26.53 25.14 9.09
C PHE A 41 27.07 25.34 10.51
N GLN A 42 27.57 26.54 10.84
CA GLN A 42 28.07 26.88 12.17
C GLN A 42 26.98 26.88 13.25
N GLN A 43 25.75 27.29 12.90
CA GLN A 43 24.64 27.33 13.84
C GLN A 43 24.00 25.95 14.08
N ASN A 44 23.84 25.18 13.01
CA ASN A 44 22.95 24.01 13.03
C ASN A 44 23.69 22.66 12.88
N SER A 45 24.98 22.66 12.53
CA SER A 45 25.82 21.46 12.39
C SER A 45 25.13 20.31 11.62
N PRO A 46 24.83 20.49 10.31
CA PRO A 46 24.10 19.50 9.53
C PRO A 46 24.86 18.17 9.39
N ASP A 47 24.13 17.06 9.27
CA ASP A 47 24.68 15.73 9.00
C ASP A 47 25.11 15.60 7.54
N LEU A 48 24.37 16.24 6.63
CA LEU A 48 24.61 16.23 5.19
C LEU A 48 24.40 17.61 4.58
N VAL A 49 25.24 17.96 3.62
CA VAL A 49 25.11 19.14 2.77
C VAL A 49 24.94 18.68 1.33
N VAL A 50 23.87 19.13 0.67
CA VAL A 50 23.64 18.94 -0.76
C VAL A 50 23.79 20.30 -1.42
N SER A 51 24.87 20.51 -2.17
CA SER A 51 25.24 21.82 -2.72
C SER A 51 25.33 21.80 -4.24
N ASP A 52 24.84 22.84 -4.89
CA ASP A 52 25.20 23.12 -6.27
C ASP A 52 26.68 23.45 -6.39
N ILE A 53 27.31 23.09 -7.52
CA ILE A 53 28.69 23.46 -7.81
C ILE A 53 28.77 24.91 -8.28
N GLU A 54 27.88 25.30 -9.19
CA GLU A 54 27.90 26.61 -9.84
C GLU A 54 27.07 27.60 -9.02
N MET A 55 27.75 28.35 -8.14
CA MET A 55 27.10 29.40 -7.35
C MET A 55 27.89 30.71 -7.47
N PRO A 56 27.21 31.87 -7.47
CA PRO A 56 27.88 33.17 -7.45
C PRO A 56 28.76 33.36 -6.21
N GLY A 57 29.93 33.96 -6.40
CA GLY A 57 30.87 34.30 -5.34
C GLY A 57 31.78 33.15 -4.94
N MET A 58 31.25 32.12 -4.28
CA MET A 58 32.00 30.93 -3.87
C MET A 58 31.30 29.67 -4.40
N SER A 59 32.07 28.82 -5.06
CA SER A 59 31.58 27.58 -5.66
C SER A 59 31.23 26.52 -4.60
N GLY A 60 30.40 25.55 -4.99
CA GLY A 60 30.09 24.40 -4.12
C GLY A 60 31.31 23.56 -3.76
N VAL A 61 32.33 23.52 -4.63
CA VAL A 61 33.59 22.80 -4.35
C VAL A 61 34.37 23.49 -3.24
N GLU A 62 34.50 24.82 -3.30
CA GLU A 62 35.16 25.61 -2.24
C GLU A 62 34.38 25.55 -0.92
N LEU A 63 33.05 25.55 -0.99
CA LEU A 63 32.19 25.33 0.17
C LEU A 63 32.46 23.95 0.80
N ALA A 64 32.51 22.90 -0.01
CA ALA A 64 32.80 21.54 0.43
C ALA A 64 34.17 21.42 1.12
N GLU A 65 35.21 22.07 0.55
CA GLU A 65 36.54 22.13 1.14
C GLU A 65 36.56 22.78 2.52
N ARG A 66 35.82 23.90 2.70
CA ARG A 66 35.70 24.59 3.99
C ARG A 66 34.95 23.76 5.02
N ILE A 67 33.80 23.21 4.65
CA ILE A 67 32.99 22.34 5.52
C ILE A 67 33.78 21.09 5.92
N ARG A 68 34.56 20.50 5.01
CA ARG A 68 35.41 19.35 5.32
C ARG A 68 36.47 19.69 6.36
N ARG A 69 37.12 20.85 6.22
CA ARG A 69 38.16 21.32 7.14
C ARG A 69 37.59 21.59 8.54
N GLU A 70 36.41 22.20 8.62
CA GLU A 70 35.76 22.56 9.89
C GLU A 70 35.08 21.37 10.57
N SER A 71 34.44 20.47 9.81
CA SER A 71 33.72 19.30 10.36
C SER A 71 34.61 18.10 10.65
N LEU A 72 35.90 18.13 10.27
CA LEU A 72 36.82 16.98 10.32
C LEU A 72 36.23 15.70 9.69
N GLY A 73 35.43 15.85 8.63
CA GLY A 73 34.84 14.70 7.92
C GLY A 73 33.51 14.20 8.48
N ARG A 74 33.00 14.78 9.57
CA ARG A 74 31.73 14.38 10.21
C ARG A 74 30.51 14.70 9.35
N THR A 75 30.48 15.87 8.73
CA THR A 75 29.41 16.27 7.82
C THR A 75 29.70 15.73 6.43
N LYS A 76 28.71 15.05 5.86
CA LYS A 76 28.79 14.50 4.50
C LYS A 76 28.45 15.59 3.49
N VAL A 77 29.11 15.57 2.33
CA VAL A 77 28.90 16.59 1.28
C VAL A 77 28.63 15.92 -0.06
N VAL A 78 27.51 16.27 -0.69
CA VAL A 78 27.11 15.83 -2.03
C VAL A 78 27.01 17.06 -2.94
N LEU A 79 27.69 17.00 -4.09
CA LEU A 79 27.71 18.09 -5.07
C LEU A 79 26.75 17.83 -6.24
N MET A 80 26.00 18.84 -6.67
CA MET A 80 25.14 18.79 -7.87
C MET A 80 25.86 19.50 -9.04
N SER A 81 25.88 18.89 -10.24
CA SER A 81 26.64 19.42 -11.39
C SER A 81 25.83 19.47 -12.68
N ALA A 82 25.90 20.58 -13.42
CA ALA A 82 25.36 20.70 -14.77
C ALA A 82 26.33 20.10 -15.80
N GLY A 83 26.32 18.78 -15.95
CA GLY A 83 26.96 18.08 -17.07
C GLY A 83 28.50 17.97 -17.07
N ASP A 84 29.25 18.83 -16.37
CA ASP A 84 30.71 18.69 -16.29
C ASP A 84 31.10 17.62 -15.25
N MET A 85 31.44 16.44 -15.76
CA MET A 85 31.94 15.33 -14.96
C MET A 85 33.30 15.62 -14.32
N ASN A 86 34.05 16.64 -14.75
CA ASN A 86 35.42 16.88 -14.27
C ASN A 86 35.46 17.57 -12.89
N GLY A 87 34.64 18.60 -12.65
CA GLY A 87 34.62 19.34 -11.38
C GLY A 87 34.18 18.48 -10.19
N GLY A 88 33.02 17.84 -10.30
CA GLY A 88 32.46 16.99 -9.23
C GLY A 88 33.30 15.74 -8.95
N ARG A 89 33.76 15.03 -10.00
CA ARG A 89 34.62 13.84 -9.81
C ARG A 89 35.99 14.20 -9.22
N SER A 90 36.56 15.33 -9.63
CA SER A 90 37.83 15.82 -9.08
C SER A 90 37.69 16.17 -7.59
N ALA A 91 36.60 16.83 -7.19
CA ALA A 91 36.32 17.14 -5.79
C ALA A 91 36.16 15.88 -4.93
N VAL A 92 35.48 14.84 -5.43
CA VAL A 92 35.39 13.54 -4.73
C VAL A 92 36.76 12.87 -4.66
N LYS A 93 37.52 12.83 -5.76
CA LYS A 93 38.85 12.21 -5.82
C LYS A 93 39.85 12.89 -4.88
N LYS A 94 39.75 14.20 -4.68
CA LYS A 94 40.57 14.99 -3.74
C LYS A 94 40.06 14.92 -2.29
N GLY A 95 38.94 14.24 -2.03
CA GLY A 95 38.36 14.08 -0.70
C GLY A 95 37.58 15.29 -0.17
N HIS A 96 37.28 16.26 -1.04
CA HIS A 96 36.53 17.47 -0.68
C HIS A 96 35.03 17.20 -0.56
N ALA A 97 34.50 16.25 -1.34
CA ALA A 97 33.11 15.78 -1.29
C ALA A 97 33.03 14.26 -1.14
N ASP A 98 31.90 13.75 -0.63
CA ASP A 98 31.63 12.30 -0.48
C ASP A 98 30.97 11.69 -1.72
N ALA A 99 30.17 12.48 -2.47
CA ALA A 99 29.60 12.07 -3.75
C ALA A 99 29.27 13.28 -4.64
N PHE A 100 28.88 13.01 -5.88
CA PHE A 100 28.33 14.00 -6.79
C PHE A 100 27.11 13.44 -7.53
N LEU A 101 26.20 14.32 -7.97
CA LEU A 101 24.97 14.01 -8.71
C LEU A 101 24.90 14.88 -9.97
N PRO A 102 24.67 14.29 -11.16
CA PRO A 102 24.44 15.06 -12.37
C PRO A 102 23.05 15.73 -12.37
N LYS A 103 22.95 16.92 -12.95
CA LYS A 103 21.68 17.58 -13.31
C LYS A 103 21.32 17.15 -14.76
N PRO A 104 20.06 16.78 -15.06
CA PRO A 104 18.90 16.79 -14.18
C PRO A 104 18.97 15.72 -13.09
N LEU A 105 18.54 16.09 -11.87
CA LEU A 105 18.66 15.23 -10.68
C LEU A 105 17.72 14.02 -10.76
N ASP A 106 18.26 12.83 -10.56
CA ASP A 106 17.47 11.62 -10.29
C ASP A 106 17.12 11.57 -8.79
N GLY A 107 15.82 11.71 -8.48
CA GLY A 107 15.32 11.66 -7.11
C GLY A 107 15.58 10.32 -6.41
N ALA A 108 15.61 9.20 -7.14
CA ALA A 108 15.91 7.90 -6.57
C ALA A 108 17.40 7.78 -6.18
N GLU A 109 18.30 8.31 -7.01
CA GLU A 109 19.73 8.37 -6.71
C GLU A 109 20.04 9.30 -5.53
N LEU A 110 19.44 10.49 -5.52
CA LEU A 110 19.56 11.42 -4.39
C LEU A 110 19.09 10.77 -3.07
N LYS A 111 17.90 10.15 -3.06
CA LYS A 111 17.40 9.43 -1.87
C LYS A 111 18.34 8.30 -1.44
N ARG A 112 18.93 7.54 -2.37
CA ARG A 112 19.91 6.49 -2.04
C ARG A 112 21.15 7.06 -1.35
N LEU A 113 21.71 8.15 -1.86
CA LEU A 113 22.87 8.81 -1.23
C LEU A 113 22.55 9.38 0.15
N VAL A 114 21.39 10.01 0.33
CA VAL A 114 20.95 10.49 1.64
C VAL A 114 20.86 9.34 2.64
N HIS A 115 20.23 8.21 2.26
CA HIS A 115 20.17 7.04 3.12
C HIS A 115 21.55 6.46 3.45
N ALA A 116 22.47 6.43 2.48
CA ALA A 116 23.82 5.92 2.69
C ALA A 116 24.65 6.79 3.65
N PHE A 117 24.52 8.12 3.56
CA PHE A 117 25.36 9.06 4.32
C PHE A 117 24.77 9.49 5.66
N VAL A 118 23.45 9.60 5.75
CA VAL A 118 22.75 10.09 6.94
C VAL A 118 22.11 8.94 7.73
N GLY A 119 22.01 7.75 7.13
CA GLY A 119 21.18 6.65 7.63
C GLY A 119 19.69 6.98 7.54
N LYS A 120 18.81 5.97 7.61
CA LYS A 120 17.41 6.25 7.98
C LYS A 120 17.40 6.85 9.39
N ALA A 121 16.56 7.84 9.67
CA ALA A 121 16.24 8.18 11.06
C ALA A 121 15.90 6.88 11.79
N PRO A 122 16.39 6.62 13.03
CA PRO A 122 16.04 5.42 13.75
C PRO A 122 14.53 5.44 13.94
N ARG A 123 13.85 4.65 13.11
CA ARG A 123 12.45 4.37 13.30
C ARG A 123 12.36 3.60 14.62
N ALA A 124 11.43 3.98 15.50
CA ALA A 124 11.15 3.14 16.65
C ALA A 124 10.92 1.71 16.12
N LYS A 125 11.62 0.73 16.70
CA LYS A 125 11.50 -0.66 16.26
C LYS A 125 10.03 -1.04 16.19
N LEU A 126 9.65 -1.78 15.16
CA LEU A 126 8.32 -2.35 15.06
C LEU A 126 8.12 -3.31 16.23
N ARG A 127 7.28 -2.92 17.19
CA ARG A 127 7.01 -3.71 18.39
C ARG A 127 5.92 -4.73 18.10
N VAL A 128 6.26 -6.00 18.01
CA VAL A 128 5.35 -7.10 17.64
C VAL A 128 5.04 -7.97 18.85
N LEU A 129 3.76 -8.25 19.07
CA LEU A 129 3.29 -9.32 19.97
C LEU A 129 2.91 -10.53 19.11
N ILE A 130 3.39 -11.72 19.47
CA ILE A 130 3.04 -12.98 18.80
C ILE A 130 2.07 -13.74 19.71
N ALA A 131 1.03 -14.35 19.16
CA ALA A 131 0.21 -15.34 19.86
C ALA A 131 -0.05 -16.56 18.97
N ASP A 132 0.29 -17.74 19.47
CA ASP A 132 0.13 -19.03 18.79
C ASP A 132 0.13 -20.11 19.89
N ASP A 133 -0.78 -21.09 19.80
CA ASP A 133 -0.96 -22.10 20.84
C ASP A 133 0.11 -23.21 20.79
N THR A 134 0.82 -23.31 19.67
CA THR A 134 1.92 -24.26 19.50
C THR A 134 3.26 -23.62 19.87
N GLU A 135 4.09 -24.37 20.59
CA GLU A 135 5.47 -23.92 20.86
C GLU A 135 6.29 -23.75 19.58
N VAL A 136 6.03 -24.62 18.59
CA VAL A 136 6.71 -24.59 17.30
C VAL A 136 6.36 -23.33 16.52
N GLY A 137 5.08 -22.99 16.37
CA GLY A 137 4.63 -21.78 15.66
C GLY A 137 5.20 -20.50 16.27
N ARG A 138 5.15 -20.38 17.61
CA ARG A 138 5.75 -19.25 18.35
C ARG A 138 7.25 -19.09 18.07
N ARG A 139 8.03 -20.17 18.17
CA ARG A 139 9.49 -20.14 17.94
C ARG A 139 9.84 -19.79 16.49
N LEU A 140 9.04 -20.25 15.53
CA LEU A 140 9.28 -20.00 14.11
C LEU A 140 8.99 -18.53 13.75
N LEU A 141 7.86 -18.00 14.22
CA LEU A 141 7.53 -16.58 14.07
C LEU A 141 8.57 -15.69 14.75
N GLU A 142 8.95 -16.00 15.99
CA GLU A 142 9.96 -15.23 16.72
C GLU A 142 11.31 -15.22 15.98
N ARG A 143 11.81 -16.38 15.56
CA ARG A 143 13.06 -16.48 14.78
C ARG A 143 12.99 -15.68 13.49
N ALA A 144 11.85 -15.73 12.82
CA ALA A 144 11.66 -15.00 11.59
C ALA A 144 11.58 -13.49 11.81
N LEU A 145 11.08 -12.99 12.93
CA LEU A 145 11.03 -11.55 13.18
C LEU A 145 12.34 -11.00 13.70
N VAL A 146 13.02 -11.70 14.61
CA VAL A 146 14.27 -11.25 15.26
C VAL A 146 15.44 -11.12 14.28
N ALA A 147 15.40 -11.82 13.15
CA ALA A 147 16.40 -11.67 12.10
C ALA A 147 16.34 -10.31 11.36
N ASP A 148 15.32 -9.48 11.62
CA ASP A 148 15.26 -8.09 11.16
C ASP A 148 15.52 -7.12 12.32
N PRO A 149 16.58 -6.29 12.27
CA PRO A 149 16.92 -5.38 13.35
C PRO A 149 15.90 -4.25 13.57
N GLU A 150 15.01 -4.00 12.59
CA GLU A 150 13.92 -3.03 12.70
C GLU A 150 12.70 -3.60 13.46
N ILE A 151 12.67 -4.89 13.78
CA ILE A 151 11.56 -5.55 14.48
C ILE A 151 11.98 -5.96 15.90
N GLU A 152 11.09 -5.74 16.86
CA GLU A 152 11.25 -6.16 18.25
C GLU A 152 10.05 -7.00 18.66
N VAL A 153 10.28 -8.28 19.02
CA VAL A 153 9.24 -9.12 19.61
C VAL A 153 9.13 -8.75 21.09
N VAL A 154 8.07 -8.01 21.44
CA VAL A 154 7.88 -7.46 22.80
C VAL A 154 7.15 -8.42 23.74
N GLY A 155 6.53 -9.45 23.19
CA GLY A 155 5.85 -10.48 23.95
C GLY A 155 5.45 -11.65 23.06
N VAL A 156 5.24 -12.78 23.72
CA VAL A 156 4.82 -14.03 23.12
C VAL A 156 3.74 -14.64 24.02
N ALA A 157 2.55 -14.84 23.48
CA ALA A 157 1.38 -15.39 24.16
C ALA A 157 1.08 -16.81 23.64
N SER A 158 0.49 -17.64 24.51
CA SER A 158 0.11 -19.03 24.23
C SER A 158 -1.38 -19.23 23.94
N ASP A 159 -2.19 -18.19 24.12
CA ASP A 159 -3.62 -18.20 23.81
C ASP A 159 -4.14 -16.75 23.60
N GLY A 160 -5.38 -16.63 23.14
CA GLY A 160 -5.99 -15.33 22.88
C GLY A 160 -6.24 -14.48 24.14
N GLU A 161 -6.50 -15.08 25.31
CA GLU A 161 -6.70 -14.32 26.54
C GLU A 161 -5.40 -13.64 26.99
N GLU A 162 -4.29 -14.39 26.91
CA GLU A 162 -2.94 -13.88 27.15
C GLU A 162 -2.58 -12.78 26.14
N ALA A 163 -2.90 -12.98 24.86
CA ALA A 163 -2.67 -11.99 23.81
C ALA A 163 -3.40 -10.66 24.11
N VAL A 164 -4.66 -10.70 24.53
CA VAL A 164 -5.44 -9.51 24.93
C VAL A 164 -4.77 -8.80 26.11
N ARG A 165 -4.45 -9.52 27.19
CA ARG A 165 -3.81 -8.94 28.39
C ARG A 165 -2.45 -8.32 28.06
N MET A 166 -1.65 -9.00 27.24
CA MET A 166 -0.34 -8.53 26.81
C MET A 166 -0.46 -7.30 25.91
N THR A 167 -1.46 -7.24 25.03
CA THR A 167 -1.69 -6.08 24.15
C THR A 167 -1.95 -4.82 24.97
N GLU A 168 -2.82 -4.89 25.99
CA GLU A 168 -3.10 -3.75 26.89
C GLU A 168 -1.86 -3.28 27.65
N ARG A 169 -1.06 -4.24 28.16
CA ARG A 169 0.11 -3.95 28.99
C ARG A 169 1.30 -3.44 28.18
N LEU A 170 1.63 -4.15 27.10
CA LEU A 170 2.84 -3.92 26.31
C LEU A 170 2.64 -2.87 25.22
N LYS A 171 1.39 -2.61 24.82
CA LYS A 171 1.04 -1.67 23.74
C LYS A 171 1.87 -1.91 22.47
N PRO A 172 1.86 -3.13 21.90
CA PRO A 172 2.58 -3.42 20.67
C PRO A 172 2.06 -2.55 19.52
N SER A 173 2.89 -2.36 18.50
CA SER A 173 2.50 -1.69 17.26
C SER A 173 1.76 -2.63 16.31
N LEU A 174 1.97 -3.94 16.45
CA LEU A 174 1.31 -4.98 15.66
C LEU A 174 1.14 -6.25 16.51
N VAL A 175 0.02 -6.93 16.35
CA VAL A 175 -0.23 -8.25 16.93
C VAL A 175 -0.32 -9.27 15.80
N LEU A 176 0.54 -10.29 15.84
CA LEU A 176 0.41 -11.49 15.02
C LEU A 176 -0.29 -12.55 15.84
N LEU A 177 -1.32 -13.15 15.27
CA LEU A 177 -2.22 -14.00 16.03
C LEU A 177 -2.60 -15.23 15.20
N ASP A 178 -2.42 -16.44 15.72
CA ASP A 178 -3.01 -17.60 15.08
C ASP A 178 -4.54 -17.53 15.17
N ALA A 179 -5.20 -17.99 14.11
CA ALA A 179 -6.65 -18.01 14.04
C ALA A 179 -7.26 -19.05 14.99
N PHE A 180 -6.57 -20.17 15.22
CA PHE A 180 -7.06 -21.32 15.96
C PHE A 180 -6.27 -21.49 17.25
N MET A 181 -6.85 -21.11 18.38
CA MET A 181 -6.22 -21.25 19.69
C MET A 181 -7.24 -21.71 20.73
N PRO A 182 -6.82 -22.44 21.79
CA PRO A 182 -7.71 -22.81 22.88
C PRO A 182 -8.11 -21.59 23.72
N LYS A 183 -9.18 -21.76 24.52
CA LYS A 183 -9.80 -20.73 25.37
C LYS A 183 -10.44 -19.60 24.57
N LEU A 184 -9.64 -18.68 24.05
CA LEU A 184 -10.08 -17.55 23.23
C LEU A 184 -9.41 -17.68 21.87
N ASP A 185 -10.22 -18.00 20.85
CA ASP A 185 -9.73 -18.12 19.48
C ASP A 185 -9.26 -16.77 18.91
N GLY A 186 -8.61 -16.82 17.73
CA GLY A 186 -7.99 -15.65 17.18
C GLY A 186 -8.95 -14.55 16.75
N ILE A 187 -10.18 -14.92 16.38
CA ILE A 187 -11.22 -13.96 16.00
C ILE A 187 -11.75 -13.24 17.24
N ALA A 188 -12.10 -14.00 18.27
CA ALA A 188 -12.61 -13.47 19.52
C ALA A 188 -11.55 -12.59 20.21
N ALA A 189 -10.28 -13.00 20.16
CA ALA A 189 -9.15 -12.19 20.62
C ALA A 189 -9.01 -10.90 19.80
N THR A 190 -9.14 -10.96 18.46
CA THR A 190 -9.13 -9.76 17.59
C THR A 190 -10.21 -8.77 18.00
N ARG A 191 -11.46 -9.22 18.20
CA ARG A 191 -12.56 -8.35 18.64
C ARG A 191 -12.26 -7.69 19.97
N GLU A 192 -11.70 -8.45 20.91
CA GLU A 192 -11.41 -7.96 22.25
C GLU A 192 -10.22 -6.99 22.28
N ILE A 193 -9.17 -7.24 21.49
CA ILE A 193 -8.06 -6.31 21.25
C ILE A 193 -8.60 -5.01 20.68
N MET A 194 -9.37 -5.08 19.59
CA MET A 194 -9.96 -3.89 18.96
C MET A 194 -10.87 -3.10 19.90
N ARG A 195 -11.51 -3.76 20.87
CA ARG A 195 -12.37 -3.11 21.86
C ARG A 195 -11.59 -2.45 22.99
N ARG A 196 -10.58 -3.12 23.56
CA ARG A 196 -9.89 -2.71 24.79
C ARG A 196 -8.63 -1.89 24.55
N ALA A 197 -7.81 -2.35 23.62
CA ALA A 197 -6.56 -1.73 23.22
C ALA A 197 -6.41 -1.86 21.70
N PRO A 198 -7.15 -1.03 20.92
CA PRO A 198 -7.13 -1.14 19.46
C PRO A 198 -5.70 -1.02 18.94
N THR A 199 -5.24 -2.10 18.34
CA THR A 199 -3.90 -2.31 17.81
C THR A 199 -4.03 -3.07 16.50
N PRO A 200 -3.24 -2.77 15.45
CA PRO A 200 -3.16 -3.59 14.24
C PRO A 200 -3.07 -5.09 14.55
N VAL A 201 -4.00 -5.88 14.01
CA VAL A 201 -3.99 -7.35 14.13
C VAL A 201 -3.84 -7.96 12.74
N VAL A 202 -2.90 -8.89 12.59
CA VAL A 202 -2.73 -9.73 11.41
C VAL A 202 -2.85 -11.18 11.85
N LEU A 203 -3.74 -11.91 11.22
CA LEU A 203 -3.84 -13.34 11.48
C LEU A 203 -2.73 -14.09 10.76
N VAL A 204 -2.10 -15.05 11.41
CA VAL A 204 -1.08 -15.89 10.79
C VAL A 204 -1.44 -17.35 11.04
N THR A 205 -1.86 -18.08 10.01
CA THR A 205 -2.29 -19.47 10.19
C THR A 205 -1.77 -20.38 9.07
N ALA A 206 -1.37 -21.59 9.47
CA ALA A 206 -1.01 -22.65 8.54
C ALA A 206 -2.24 -23.43 8.04
N ASP A 207 -3.41 -23.28 8.68
CA ASP A 207 -4.62 -23.96 8.24
C ASP A 207 -5.14 -23.35 6.93
N ARG A 208 -5.17 -24.19 5.91
CA ARG A 208 -5.68 -23.88 4.56
C ARG A 208 -6.97 -24.65 4.25
N SER A 209 -7.58 -25.28 5.25
CA SER A 209 -8.84 -25.98 5.08
C SER A 209 -9.95 -25.00 4.68
N ALA A 210 -10.99 -25.48 3.99
CA ALA A 210 -12.13 -24.64 3.63
C ALA A 210 -12.85 -24.07 4.87
N HIS A 211 -12.88 -24.83 5.97
CA HIS A 211 -13.39 -24.33 7.25
C HIS A 211 -12.48 -23.21 7.78
N GLY A 212 -11.16 -23.41 7.73
CA GLY A 212 -10.17 -22.45 8.19
C GLY A 212 -10.22 -21.12 7.43
N ALA A 213 -10.30 -21.18 6.10
CA ALA A 213 -10.39 -20.01 5.24
C ALA A 213 -11.65 -19.18 5.50
N LYS A 214 -12.82 -19.82 5.71
CA LYS A 214 -14.06 -19.12 6.06
C LYS A 214 -13.90 -18.32 7.35
N VAL A 215 -13.31 -18.93 8.37
CA VAL A 215 -13.00 -18.32 9.67
C VAL A 215 -12.08 -17.09 9.48
N LEU A 216 -11.03 -17.19 8.66
CA LEU A 216 -10.14 -16.06 8.37
C LEU A 216 -10.87 -14.86 7.74
N PHE A 217 -11.78 -15.11 6.79
CA PHE A 217 -12.54 -14.02 6.16
C PHE A 217 -13.52 -13.36 7.14
N GLU A 218 -14.20 -14.12 8.00
CA GLU A 218 -15.04 -13.58 9.08
C GLU A 218 -14.21 -12.72 10.05
N ALA A 219 -12.95 -13.05 10.27
CA ALA A 219 -12.07 -12.27 11.12
C ALA A 219 -11.72 -10.89 10.55
N THR A 220 -11.75 -10.71 9.23
CA THR A 220 -11.62 -9.38 8.63
C THR A 220 -12.79 -8.48 9.00
N GLU A 221 -14.01 -9.02 9.15
CA GLU A 221 -15.16 -8.28 9.69
C GLU A 221 -15.02 -7.98 11.20
N ALA A 222 -14.28 -8.82 11.93
CA ALA A 222 -13.92 -8.58 13.33
C ALA A 222 -12.86 -7.48 13.52
N GLY A 223 -12.23 -7.01 12.43
CA GLY A 223 -11.25 -5.92 12.43
C GLY A 223 -9.81 -6.35 12.17
N ALA A 224 -9.54 -7.64 11.84
CA ALA A 224 -8.21 -8.03 11.39
C ALA A 224 -7.85 -7.27 10.09
N LEU A 225 -6.60 -6.80 10.00
CA LEU A 225 -6.13 -6.06 8.82
C LEU A 225 -5.96 -6.96 7.61
N ASP A 226 -5.38 -8.14 7.86
CA ASP A 226 -5.09 -9.14 6.85
C ASP A 226 -4.89 -10.51 7.53
N PHE A 227 -4.79 -11.55 6.70
CA PHE A 227 -4.30 -12.86 7.14
C PHE A 227 -3.15 -13.31 6.25
N LEU A 228 -2.14 -13.94 6.84
CA LEU A 228 -0.94 -14.40 6.17
C LEU A 228 -0.73 -15.89 6.43
N VAL A 229 -0.15 -16.57 5.45
CA VAL A 229 0.38 -17.92 5.67
C VAL A 229 1.80 -17.76 6.21
N PRO A 230 2.17 -18.50 7.27
CA PRO A 230 3.56 -18.58 7.69
C PRO A 230 4.45 -19.12 6.53
N PRO A 231 5.52 -18.41 6.12
CA PRO A 231 6.43 -18.86 5.08
C PRO A 231 7.21 -20.11 5.48
N SER A 232 7.95 -20.70 4.53
CA SER A 232 8.87 -21.81 4.84
C SER A 232 10.03 -21.31 5.72
N TRP A 233 9.90 -21.51 7.02
CA TRP A 233 10.84 -21.03 8.05
C TRP A 233 12.22 -21.72 8.05
N ALA A 234 12.49 -22.58 7.07
CA ALA A 234 13.76 -23.28 6.92
C ALA A 234 14.93 -22.32 6.69
N ASP A 235 14.69 -21.21 5.96
CA ASP A 235 15.66 -20.15 5.74
C ASP A 235 15.05 -18.77 6.06
N VAL A 236 15.48 -18.18 7.17
CA VAL A 236 15.06 -16.85 7.65
C VAL A 236 15.55 -15.69 6.78
N SER A 237 16.43 -15.97 5.81
CA SER A 237 16.93 -15.01 4.82
C SER A 237 16.28 -15.20 3.45
N SER A 238 15.38 -16.16 3.32
CA SER A 238 14.65 -16.41 2.06
C SER A 238 13.84 -15.18 1.65
N ALA A 239 13.67 -15.02 0.34
CA ALA A 239 12.87 -13.92 -0.22
C ALA A 239 11.43 -13.91 0.33
N GLU A 240 10.86 -15.09 0.63
CA GLU A 240 9.52 -15.23 1.21
C GLU A 240 9.43 -14.60 2.60
N VAL A 241 10.43 -14.84 3.46
CA VAL A 241 10.48 -14.26 4.81
C VAL A 241 10.73 -12.76 4.77
N VAL A 242 11.54 -12.27 3.83
CA VAL A 242 11.74 -10.82 3.62
C VAL A 242 10.43 -10.15 3.21
N VAL A 243 9.73 -10.70 2.22
CA VAL A 243 8.41 -10.19 1.78
C VAL A 243 7.40 -10.21 2.92
N PHE A 244 7.39 -11.27 3.74
CA PHE A 244 6.53 -11.34 4.92
C PHE A 244 6.81 -10.19 5.90
N ARG A 245 8.08 -9.93 6.24
CA ARG A 245 8.45 -8.83 7.15
C ARG A 245 8.10 -7.46 6.61
N ASP A 246 8.37 -7.22 5.33
CA ASP A 246 8.05 -5.94 4.68
C ASP A 246 6.53 -5.70 4.72
N LYS A 247 5.74 -6.73 4.44
CA LYS A 247 4.28 -6.70 4.57
C LYS A 247 3.84 -6.35 5.99
N LEU A 248 4.48 -6.91 7.03
CA LEU A 248 4.18 -6.57 8.43
C LEU A 248 4.52 -5.13 8.78
N LYS A 249 5.66 -4.61 8.29
CA LYS A 249 6.07 -3.21 8.51
C LYS A 249 5.06 -2.24 7.91
N GLU A 250 4.57 -2.52 6.71
CA GLU A 250 3.51 -1.73 6.08
C GLU A 250 2.19 -1.84 6.84
N LEU A 251 1.79 -3.05 7.26
CA LEU A 251 0.56 -3.29 8.02
C LEU A 251 0.56 -2.56 9.36
N ALA A 252 1.72 -2.44 10.01
CA ALA A 252 1.86 -1.76 11.29
C ALA A 252 1.75 -0.23 11.20
N GLU A 253 1.88 0.34 10.00
CA GLU A 253 1.64 1.78 9.77
C GLU A 253 0.15 2.12 9.68
N VAL A 254 -0.70 1.11 9.47
CA VAL A 254 -2.13 1.31 9.30
C VAL A 254 -2.73 1.86 10.61
N PRO A 255 -3.30 3.08 10.59
CA PRO A 255 -3.89 3.66 11.79
C PRO A 255 -5.17 2.90 12.14
N VAL A 256 -5.12 2.11 13.22
CA VAL A 256 -6.34 1.54 13.80
C VAL A 256 -7.07 2.63 14.57
N VAL A 257 -8.00 3.28 13.90
CA VAL A 257 -8.79 4.36 14.48
C VAL A 257 -9.66 3.76 15.59
N ARG A 258 -9.46 4.22 16.84
CA ARG A 258 -10.45 4.05 17.91
C ARG A 258 -11.79 4.47 17.32
N ARG A 259 -12.72 3.53 17.18
CA ARG A 259 -14.11 3.79 16.81
C ARG A 259 -14.79 4.58 17.95
N ARG A 260 -14.32 5.80 18.22
CA ARG A 260 -15.21 6.86 18.68
C ARG A 260 -16.19 6.96 17.54
N SER A 261 -17.46 6.68 17.84
CA SER A 261 -18.59 7.23 17.12
C SER A 261 -18.38 8.75 17.02
N ARG A 262 -17.54 9.18 16.09
CA ARG A 262 -17.77 10.41 15.37
C ARG A 262 -18.62 9.91 14.22
N SER A 263 -19.91 10.17 14.31
CA SER A 263 -20.67 10.50 13.11
C SER A 263 -19.82 11.55 12.37
N VAL A 264 -18.93 11.10 11.49
CA VAL A 264 -18.36 11.99 10.50
C VAL A 264 -19.61 12.45 9.74
N PRO A 265 -19.96 13.75 9.80
CA PRO A 265 -21.03 14.23 8.94
C PRO A 265 -20.65 13.75 7.53
N PRO A 266 -21.58 13.16 6.75
CA PRO A 266 -21.25 12.77 5.39
C PRO A 266 -20.55 13.96 4.75
N PRO A 267 -19.39 13.75 4.09
CA PRO A 267 -18.61 14.86 3.57
C PRO A 267 -19.57 15.77 2.82
N SER A 268 -19.73 17.00 3.34
CA SER A 268 -20.69 17.95 2.80
C SER A 268 -20.46 17.98 1.30
N ALA A 269 -21.50 17.68 0.52
CA ALA A 269 -21.46 17.60 -0.92
C ALA A 269 -20.85 18.87 -1.51
N ARG A 270 -19.51 18.93 -1.61
CA ARG A 270 -18.83 19.86 -2.50
C ARG A 270 -19.38 19.48 -3.86
N ALA A 271 -20.03 20.44 -4.50
CA ALA A 271 -20.70 20.28 -5.79
C ALA A 271 -19.85 19.39 -6.69
N ARG A 272 -20.25 18.11 -6.79
CA ARG A 272 -19.56 17.11 -7.59
C ARG A 272 -19.73 17.53 -9.04
N ALA A 273 -18.66 17.52 -9.82
CA ALA A 273 -18.83 17.50 -11.27
C ALA A 273 -19.79 16.34 -11.59
N PRO A 274 -20.78 16.52 -12.48
CA PRO A 274 -21.72 15.46 -12.81
C PRO A 274 -20.91 14.25 -13.29
N LEU A 275 -21.06 13.12 -12.59
CA LEU A 275 -20.42 11.89 -13.03
C LEU A 275 -20.99 11.51 -14.40
N PRO A 276 -20.17 10.97 -15.32
CA PRO A 276 -20.69 10.38 -16.55
C PRO A 276 -21.76 9.34 -16.18
N ARG A 277 -23.00 9.52 -16.65
CA ARG A 277 -24.17 8.70 -16.29
C ARG A 277 -24.40 7.51 -17.22
N ASN A 278 -23.36 7.03 -17.89
CA ASN A 278 -23.50 5.91 -18.80
C ASN A 278 -23.91 4.65 -18.01
N PRO A 279 -24.96 3.93 -18.44
CA PRO A 279 -25.35 2.68 -17.80
C PRO A 279 -24.22 1.65 -17.96
N ALA A 280 -23.87 0.96 -16.88
CA ALA A 280 -22.79 -0.02 -16.89
C ALA A 280 -23.27 -1.35 -17.49
N GLN A 281 -22.49 -1.90 -18.43
CA GLN A 281 -22.68 -3.25 -18.96
C GLN A 281 -21.79 -4.31 -18.31
N LEU A 282 -20.70 -3.88 -17.69
CA LEU A 282 -19.81 -4.70 -16.88
C LEU A 282 -19.31 -3.88 -15.68
N VAL A 283 -19.27 -4.52 -14.51
CA VAL A 283 -18.57 -3.99 -13.33
C VAL A 283 -17.30 -4.80 -13.11
N VAL A 284 -16.16 -4.14 -12.99
CA VAL A 284 -14.89 -4.79 -12.65
C VAL A 284 -14.35 -4.20 -11.36
N ILE A 285 -13.96 -5.06 -10.42
CA ILE A 285 -13.55 -4.66 -9.07
C ILE A 285 -12.15 -5.21 -8.79
N CYS A 286 -11.28 -4.38 -8.22
CA CYS A 286 -9.98 -4.81 -7.73
C CYS A 286 -9.78 -4.43 -6.25
N GLY A 287 -9.33 -5.38 -5.44
CA GLY A 287 -9.01 -5.18 -4.02
C GLY A 287 -7.82 -6.02 -3.55
N SER A 288 -7.25 -5.67 -2.40
CA SER A 288 -6.15 -6.40 -1.75
C SER A 288 -6.37 -6.42 -0.23
N THR A 289 -5.43 -5.96 0.59
CA THR A 289 -5.58 -5.91 2.06
C THR A 289 -6.81 -5.09 2.49
N GLY A 290 -7.63 -5.67 3.36
CA GLY A 290 -8.97 -5.17 3.71
C GLY A 290 -10.04 -5.37 2.63
N GLY A 291 -9.66 -5.91 1.47
CA GLY A 291 -10.50 -6.16 0.31
C GLY A 291 -11.64 -7.15 0.57
N PRO A 292 -11.44 -8.29 1.28
CA PRO A 292 -12.53 -9.19 1.65
C PRO A 292 -13.72 -8.49 2.32
N ALA A 293 -13.47 -7.72 3.38
CA ALA A 293 -14.51 -6.99 4.09
C ALA A 293 -15.12 -5.85 3.26
N ALA A 294 -14.32 -5.16 2.45
CA ALA A 294 -14.80 -4.12 1.55
C ALA A 294 -15.72 -4.68 0.46
N LEU A 295 -15.33 -5.81 -0.14
CA LEU A 295 -16.05 -6.47 -1.22
C LEU A 295 -17.36 -7.09 -0.71
N SER A 296 -17.34 -7.76 0.45
CA SER A 296 -18.56 -8.32 1.05
C SER A 296 -19.59 -7.23 1.34
N LYS A 297 -19.17 -6.11 1.94
CA LYS A 297 -20.05 -4.95 2.19
C LYS A 297 -20.58 -4.37 0.88
N LEU A 298 -19.71 -4.12 -0.10
CA LEU A 298 -20.08 -3.53 -1.38
C LEU A 298 -21.10 -4.39 -2.14
N LEU A 299 -20.90 -5.70 -2.20
CA LEU A 299 -21.81 -6.62 -2.89
C LEU A 299 -23.14 -6.74 -2.16
N ARG A 300 -23.15 -6.86 -0.82
CA ARG A 300 -24.39 -6.87 -0.01
C ARG A 300 -25.23 -5.62 -0.25
N GLU A 301 -24.62 -4.45 -0.17
CA GLU A 301 -25.33 -3.17 -0.30
C GLU A 301 -25.79 -2.90 -1.74
N SER A 302 -25.13 -3.51 -2.73
CA SER A 302 -25.49 -3.36 -4.14
C SER A 302 -26.43 -4.46 -4.66
N ALA A 303 -26.68 -5.52 -3.87
CA ALA A 303 -27.27 -6.79 -4.31
C ALA A 303 -28.54 -6.62 -5.16
N SER A 304 -29.42 -5.69 -4.78
CA SER A 304 -30.69 -5.40 -5.46
C SER A 304 -30.59 -5.08 -6.96
N SER A 305 -29.43 -4.67 -7.45
CA SER A 305 -29.21 -4.31 -8.86
C SER A 305 -28.24 -5.24 -9.59
N LEU A 306 -27.48 -6.07 -8.87
CA LEU A 306 -26.40 -6.87 -9.44
C LEU A 306 -26.91 -7.97 -10.40
N GLU A 307 -28.17 -8.39 -10.28
CA GLU A 307 -28.83 -9.32 -11.21
C GLU A 307 -28.80 -8.86 -12.68
N ARG A 308 -28.57 -7.57 -12.95
CA ARG A 308 -28.62 -6.98 -14.29
C ARG A 308 -27.25 -6.85 -14.96
N VAL A 309 -26.16 -7.14 -14.25
CA VAL A 309 -24.79 -6.88 -14.75
C VAL A 309 -23.86 -8.03 -14.42
N GLY A 310 -22.90 -8.30 -15.31
CA GLY A 310 -21.79 -9.20 -14.99
C GLY A 310 -20.76 -8.49 -14.13
N ILE A 311 -20.17 -9.20 -13.18
CA ILE A 311 -19.18 -8.65 -12.25
C ILE A 311 -17.92 -9.49 -12.32
N LEU A 312 -16.77 -8.85 -12.54
CA LEU A 312 -15.47 -9.52 -12.48
C LEU A 312 -14.65 -8.95 -11.33
N VAL A 313 -13.98 -9.82 -10.59
CA VAL A 313 -13.23 -9.42 -9.40
C VAL A 313 -11.81 -9.96 -9.48
N VAL A 314 -10.84 -9.07 -9.27
CA VAL A 314 -9.49 -9.46 -8.82
C VAL A 314 -9.37 -9.09 -7.35
N GLN A 315 -9.21 -10.09 -6.50
CA GLN A 315 -8.87 -9.90 -5.10
C GLN A 315 -7.49 -10.52 -4.88
N HIS A 316 -6.53 -9.73 -4.40
CA HIS A 316 -5.25 -10.28 -3.96
C HIS A 316 -5.45 -11.01 -2.64
N ILE A 317 -5.38 -12.34 -2.70
CA ILE A 317 -5.43 -13.27 -1.58
C ILE A 317 -4.29 -14.27 -1.73
N MET A 318 -3.98 -14.96 -0.64
CA MET A 318 -2.97 -16.01 -0.67
C MET A 318 -3.40 -17.15 -1.60
N SER A 319 -2.43 -17.75 -2.30
CA SER A 319 -2.71 -18.89 -3.18
C SER A 319 -3.28 -20.07 -2.39
N GLY A 320 -4.26 -20.75 -2.98
CA GLY A 320 -4.99 -21.86 -2.36
C GLY A 320 -6.27 -21.44 -1.65
N PHE A 321 -6.65 -20.16 -1.71
CA PHE A 321 -7.84 -19.64 -1.02
C PHE A 321 -8.93 -19.14 -1.98
N ALA A 322 -8.72 -19.13 -3.30
CA ALA A 322 -9.69 -18.55 -4.25
C ALA A 322 -11.09 -19.21 -4.18
N GLU A 323 -11.16 -20.55 -4.17
CA GLU A 323 -12.44 -21.26 -4.12
C GLU A 323 -13.19 -20.97 -2.83
N THR A 324 -12.53 -21.08 -1.68
CA THR A 324 -13.18 -20.81 -0.40
C THR A 324 -13.53 -19.33 -0.23
N PHE A 325 -12.74 -18.42 -0.81
CA PHE A 325 -13.10 -17.00 -0.84
C PHE A 325 -14.39 -16.76 -1.65
N ALA A 326 -14.53 -17.43 -2.80
CA ALA A 326 -15.76 -17.35 -3.59
C ALA A 326 -16.98 -17.88 -2.82
N GLU A 327 -16.87 -19.07 -2.20
CA GLU A 327 -17.92 -19.67 -1.38
C GLU A 327 -18.32 -18.78 -0.20
N TRP A 328 -17.35 -18.23 0.53
CA TRP A 328 -17.60 -17.30 1.63
C TRP A 328 -18.29 -16.03 1.12
N LEU A 329 -17.79 -15.44 0.03
CA LEU A 329 -18.32 -14.21 -0.52
C LEU A 329 -19.75 -14.38 -1.00
N GLU A 330 -20.09 -15.50 -1.63
CA GLU A 330 -21.46 -15.87 -1.98
C GLU A 330 -22.34 -15.97 -0.73
N SER A 331 -21.89 -16.72 0.29
CA SER A 331 -22.64 -16.90 1.54
C SER A 331 -22.96 -15.59 2.25
N VAL A 332 -22.06 -14.61 2.23
CA VAL A 332 -22.25 -13.34 2.93
C VAL A 332 -22.89 -12.26 2.07
N SER A 333 -22.77 -12.33 0.74
CA SER A 333 -23.33 -11.32 -0.18
C SER A 333 -24.72 -11.68 -0.70
N GLY A 334 -25.06 -12.96 -0.73
CA GLY A 334 -26.30 -13.45 -1.35
C GLY A 334 -26.29 -13.41 -2.88
N VAL A 335 -25.13 -13.14 -3.50
CA VAL A 335 -24.95 -13.10 -4.95
C VAL A 335 -24.14 -14.33 -5.38
N PRO A 336 -24.49 -15.02 -6.48
CA PRO A 336 -23.70 -16.13 -7.00
C PRO A 336 -22.25 -15.71 -7.30
N VAL A 337 -21.28 -16.39 -6.69
CA VAL A 337 -19.83 -16.15 -6.88
C VAL A 337 -19.16 -17.45 -7.29
N ALA A 338 -18.31 -17.39 -8.31
CA ALA A 338 -17.48 -18.53 -8.69
C ALA A 338 -16.07 -18.08 -9.07
N VAL A 339 -15.09 -18.95 -8.86
CA VAL A 339 -13.77 -18.80 -9.47
C VAL A 339 -13.91 -19.00 -10.98
N ALA A 340 -13.36 -18.07 -11.75
CA ALA A 340 -13.46 -18.08 -13.20
C ALA A 340 -12.68 -19.24 -13.80
N GLN A 341 -13.29 -19.93 -14.76
CA GLN A 341 -12.65 -20.94 -15.61
C GLN A 341 -12.37 -20.36 -17.00
N ASP A 342 -11.42 -20.96 -17.73
CA ASP A 342 -11.12 -20.51 -19.08
C ASP A 342 -12.34 -20.70 -19.99
N GLY A 343 -12.77 -19.63 -20.67
CA GLY A 343 -13.96 -19.64 -21.51
C GLY A 343 -15.28 -19.42 -20.76
N ASP A 344 -15.24 -19.02 -19.48
CA ASP A 344 -16.47 -18.68 -18.75
C ASP A 344 -17.23 -17.52 -19.41
N SER A 345 -18.55 -17.59 -19.38
CA SER A 345 -19.41 -16.53 -19.89
C SER A 345 -19.62 -15.42 -18.86
N ILE A 346 -19.52 -14.16 -19.29
CA ILE A 346 -19.89 -12.98 -18.49
C ILE A 346 -21.43 -12.88 -18.47
N ARG A 347 -22.05 -13.29 -17.37
CA ARG A 347 -23.51 -13.32 -17.21
C ARG A 347 -23.98 -12.31 -16.16
N PRO A 348 -25.12 -11.63 -16.40
CA PRO A 348 -25.80 -10.83 -15.38
C PRO A 348 -26.07 -11.64 -14.10
N GLY A 349 -25.92 -11.00 -12.93
CA GLY A 349 -26.20 -11.62 -11.64
C GLY A 349 -25.16 -12.62 -11.15
N ARG A 350 -24.00 -12.70 -11.80
CA ARG A 350 -22.88 -13.56 -11.39
C ARG A 350 -21.61 -12.76 -11.19
N VAL A 351 -20.89 -13.08 -10.12
CA VAL A 351 -19.54 -12.61 -9.84
C VAL A 351 -18.55 -13.70 -10.28
N LEU A 352 -17.61 -13.34 -11.15
CA LEU A 352 -16.47 -14.18 -11.49
C LEU A 352 -15.21 -13.64 -10.81
N LEU A 353 -14.63 -14.45 -9.94
CA LEU A 353 -13.40 -14.16 -9.23
C LEU A 353 -12.20 -14.68 -10.03
N ALA A 354 -11.13 -13.89 -10.10
CA ALA A 354 -9.89 -14.33 -10.72
C ALA A 354 -9.27 -15.53 -9.97
N PRO A 355 -8.88 -16.61 -10.68
CA PRO A 355 -8.27 -17.77 -10.05
C PRO A 355 -6.85 -17.52 -9.55
N ASP A 356 -6.43 -18.35 -8.60
CA ASP A 356 -5.06 -18.34 -8.07
C ASP A 356 -4.03 -18.57 -9.18
N GLY A 357 -2.93 -17.80 -9.13
CA GLY A 357 -1.80 -17.98 -10.03
C GLY A 357 -2.07 -17.69 -11.51
N HIS A 358 -3.23 -17.13 -11.86
CA HIS A 358 -3.57 -16.77 -13.24
C HIS A 358 -4.21 -15.38 -13.31
N HIS A 359 -4.13 -14.75 -14.48
CA HIS A 359 -4.85 -13.50 -14.73
C HIS A 359 -6.25 -13.77 -15.28
N LEU A 360 -7.23 -13.02 -14.81
CA LEU A 360 -8.55 -12.95 -15.42
C LEU A 360 -8.56 -11.89 -16.51
N VAL A 361 -8.82 -12.30 -17.75
CA VAL A 361 -8.76 -11.44 -18.93
C VAL A 361 -10.13 -11.42 -19.60
N VAL A 362 -10.65 -10.24 -19.93
CA VAL A 362 -11.84 -10.12 -20.77
C VAL A 362 -11.44 -10.30 -22.24
N GLU A 363 -11.82 -11.42 -22.85
CA GLU A 363 -11.53 -11.70 -24.27
C GLU A 363 -12.54 -11.01 -25.19
N SER A 364 -13.81 -11.01 -24.78
CA SER A 364 -14.91 -10.36 -25.50
C SER A 364 -15.98 -9.89 -24.52
N ARG A 365 -17.03 -9.22 -25.03
CA ARG A 365 -18.14 -8.76 -24.17
C ARG A 365 -18.92 -9.89 -23.50
N SER A 366 -18.74 -11.14 -23.93
CA SER A 366 -19.44 -12.30 -23.39
C SER A 366 -18.53 -13.32 -22.72
N LEU A 367 -17.20 -13.22 -22.85
CA LEU A 367 -16.28 -14.28 -22.47
C LEU A 367 -15.05 -13.77 -21.72
N VAL A 368 -14.63 -14.54 -20.72
CA VAL A 368 -13.33 -14.37 -20.06
C VAL A 368 -12.37 -15.49 -20.43
N ARG A 369 -11.07 -15.18 -20.34
CA ARG A 369 -9.94 -16.11 -20.43
C ARG A 369 -9.18 -16.13 -19.12
N VAL A 370 -8.66 -17.30 -18.78
CA VAL A 370 -7.75 -17.49 -17.64
C VAL A 370 -6.35 -17.66 -18.18
N SER A 371 -5.50 -16.66 -17.95
CA SER A 371 -4.17 -16.60 -18.56
C SER A 371 -3.05 -16.92 -17.56
N ALA A 372 -2.17 -17.84 -17.93
CA ALA A 372 -0.95 -18.16 -17.18
C ALA A 372 0.23 -17.22 -17.52
N ALA A 373 -0.03 -16.05 -18.12
CA ALA A 373 1.00 -15.07 -18.44
C ALA A 373 1.84 -14.68 -17.21
N ALA A 374 3.02 -14.13 -17.47
CA ALA A 374 3.93 -13.68 -16.42
C ALA A 374 3.25 -12.63 -15.53
N PRO A 375 3.56 -12.59 -14.22
CA PRO A 375 3.03 -11.57 -13.31
C PRO A 375 3.23 -10.15 -13.82
N VAL A 376 2.26 -9.28 -13.56
CA VAL A 376 2.37 -7.84 -13.83
C VAL A 376 2.72 -7.14 -12.53
N GLY A 377 3.92 -6.56 -12.48
CA GLY A 377 4.52 -6.12 -11.22
C GLY A 377 4.77 -7.35 -10.33
N ALA A 378 4.26 -7.32 -9.10
CA ALA A 378 4.35 -8.44 -8.16
C ALA A 378 3.10 -9.32 -8.11
N HIS A 379 2.14 -9.14 -9.04
CA HIS A 379 0.79 -9.69 -8.88
C HIS A 379 0.36 -10.62 -10.02
N ARG A 380 -0.21 -11.77 -9.62
CA ARG A 380 -0.94 -12.71 -10.47
C ARG A 380 -1.92 -13.50 -9.58
N PRO A 381 -3.24 -13.20 -9.60
CA PRO A 381 -3.95 -12.29 -10.51
C PRO A 381 -3.57 -10.81 -10.33
N SER A 382 -3.81 -9.98 -11.36
CA SER A 382 -3.53 -8.54 -11.34
C SER A 382 -4.74 -7.73 -11.79
N GLY A 383 -5.07 -6.68 -11.04
CA GLY A 383 -6.11 -5.72 -11.35
C GLY A 383 -5.81 -4.90 -12.61
N THR A 384 -4.53 -4.63 -12.88
CA THR A 384 -4.11 -3.95 -14.11
C THR A 384 -4.58 -4.74 -15.34
N VAL A 385 -4.31 -6.05 -15.38
CA VAL A 385 -4.69 -6.91 -16.51
C VAL A 385 -6.20 -6.97 -16.69
N LEU A 386 -6.96 -7.12 -15.59
CA LEU A 386 -8.42 -7.13 -15.65
C LEU A 386 -8.97 -5.81 -16.20
N PHE A 387 -8.52 -4.68 -15.66
CA PHE A 387 -9.01 -3.36 -16.08
C PHE A 387 -8.65 -3.04 -17.54
N GLU A 388 -7.44 -3.34 -17.99
CA GLU A 388 -7.03 -3.10 -19.37
C GLU A 388 -7.86 -3.91 -20.36
N SER A 389 -8.03 -5.21 -20.12
CA SER A 389 -8.80 -6.09 -21.00
C SER A 389 -10.28 -5.72 -21.01
N ALA A 390 -10.86 -5.44 -19.85
CA ALA A 390 -12.25 -4.98 -19.74
C ALA A 390 -12.46 -3.64 -20.46
N ALA A 391 -11.53 -2.69 -20.33
CA ALA A 391 -11.61 -1.38 -20.99
C ALA A 391 -11.60 -1.51 -22.51
N ARG A 392 -10.81 -2.43 -23.06
CA ARG A 392 -10.75 -2.70 -24.52
C ARG A 392 -12.05 -3.29 -25.04
N ALA A 393 -12.71 -4.16 -24.27
CA ALA A 393 -13.95 -4.82 -24.69
C ALA A 393 -15.22 -3.97 -24.44
N PHE A 394 -15.27 -3.22 -23.35
CA PHE A 394 -16.47 -2.50 -22.90
C PHE A 394 -16.44 -0.99 -23.10
N GLY A 395 -15.26 -0.38 -23.20
CA GLY A 395 -15.10 1.05 -23.40
C GLY A 395 -15.92 1.88 -22.40
N ARG A 396 -16.78 2.76 -22.93
CA ARG A 396 -17.65 3.64 -22.14
C ARG A 396 -18.70 2.95 -21.27
N ASP A 397 -18.98 1.68 -21.55
CA ASP A 397 -19.98 0.89 -20.82
C ASP A 397 -19.36 0.18 -19.59
N LEU A 398 -18.07 0.38 -19.33
CA LEU A 398 -17.35 -0.20 -18.21
C LEU A 398 -17.46 0.67 -16.95
N LEU A 399 -17.74 0.02 -15.82
CA LEU A 399 -17.54 0.58 -14.49
C LEU A 399 -16.39 -0.14 -13.79
N ALA A 400 -15.27 0.54 -13.61
CA ALA A 400 -14.13 0.06 -12.85
C ALA A 400 -14.16 0.60 -11.41
N VAL A 401 -13.98 -0.30 -10.44
CA VAL A 401 -13.98 0.02 -9.01
C VAL A 401 -12.66 -0.43 -8.41
N LEU A 402 -11.89 0.50 -7.84
CA LEU A 402 -10.67 0.18 -7.08
C LEU A 402 -10.93 0.33 -5.58
N LEU A 403 -10.70 -0.74 -4.84
CA LEU A 403 -10.88 -0.81 -3.40
C LEU A 403 -9.55 -0.70 -2.64
N THR A 404 -9.65 -0.72 -1.32
CA THR A 404 -8.53 -0.82 -0.37
C THR A 404 -7.51 -1.88 -0.80
N GLY A 405 -6.24 -1.57 -0.56
CA GLY A 405 -5.13 -2.45 -0.91
C GLY A 405 -3.77 -1.78 -0.84
N MET A 406 -2.74 -2.61 -0.74
CA MET A 406 -1.34 -2.17 -0.75
C MET A 406 -0.79 -2.06 -2.17
N GLY A 407 0.21 -1.21 -2.35
CA GLY A 407 0.88 -1.00 -3.63
C GLY A 407 0.07 -0.15 -4.62
N GLU A 408 0.26 -0.41 -5.91
CA GLU A 408 -0.29 0.42 -7.00
C GLU A 408 -0.93 -0.40 -8.13
N ASP A 409 -1.22 -1.68 -7.90
CA ASP A 409 -1.86 -2.49 -8.93
C ASP A 409 -3.25 -1.97 -9.28
N GLY A 410 -3.62 -2.13 -10.55
CA GLY A 410 -4.82 -1.55 -11.12
C GLY A 410 -4.62 -0.13 -11.65
N VAL A 411 -3.69 0.67 -11.12
CA VAL A 411 -3.53 2.09 -11.50
C VAL A 411 -3.24 2.25 -13.00
N LYS A 412 -2.32 1.44 -13.55
CA LYS A 412 -2.03 1.47 -14.99
C LYS A 412 -3.24 1.08 -15.83
N GLY A 413 -3.98 0.05 -15.40
CA GLY A 413 -5.18 -0.40 -16.09
C GLY A 413 -6.32 0.61 -16.02
N LEU A 414 -6.47 1.33 -14.91
CA LEU A 414 -7.38 2.46 -14.79
C LEU A 414 -7.05 3.60 -15.78
N GLY A 415 -5.77 3.80 -16.11
CA GLY A 415 -5.36 4.70 -17.20
C GLY A 415 -6.03 4.31 -18.53
N VAL A 416 -5.98 3.02 -18.89
CA VAL A 416 -6.63 2.51 -20.10
C VAL A 416 -8.16 2.60 -20.01
N VAL A 417 -8.76 2.38 -18.83
CA VAL A 417 -10.20 2.60 -18.62
C VAL A 417 -10.57 4.05 -18.94
N ARG A 418 -9.79 5.02 -18.44
CA ARG A 418 -9.99 6.46 -18.67
C ARG A 418 -9.88 6.80 -20.16
N GLU A 419 -8.86 6.29 -20.85
CA GLU A 419 -8.64 6.50 -22.29
C GLU A 419 -9.80 5.94 -23.14
N ARG A 420 -10.39 4.82 -22.72
CA ARG A 420 -11.51 4.17 -23.42
C ARG A 420 -12.88 4.72 -23.02
N GLY A 421 -12.92 5.74 -22.17
CA GLY A 421 -14.14 6.42 -21.74
C GLY A 421 -14.95 5.68 -20.67
N GLY A 422 -14.40 4.63 -20.08
CA GLY A 422 -15.03 3.91 -18.97
C GLY A 422 -15.04 4.75 -17.70
N THR A 423 -15.95 4.45 -16.78
CA THR A 423 -16.01 5.16 -15.51
C THR A 423 -15.18 4.48 -14.44
N ILE A 424 -14.55 5.29 -13.59
CA ILE A 424 -13.61 4.86 -12.56
C ILE A 424 -14.09 5.41 -11.23
N LEU A 425 -14.42 4.51 -10.31
CA LEU A 425 -14.71 4.83 -8.92
C LEU A 425 -13.60 4.26 -8.04
N VAL A 426 -13.14 5.05 -7.08
CA VAL A 426 -12.09 4.64 -6.16
C VAL A 426 -12.58 4.82 -4.74
N GLN A 427 -12.28 3.84 -3.89
CA GLN A 427 -12.61 3.93 -2.47
C GLN A 427 -11.86 5.09 -1.81
N SER A 428 -12.55 5.87 -0.98
CA SER A 428 -11.94 6.97 -0.24
C SER A 428 -10.86 6.48 0.72
N PRO A 429 -9.67 7.11 0.77
CA PRO A 429 -8.61 6.71 1.70
C PRO A 429 -9.08 6.62 3.15
N GLU A 430 -10.00 7.50 3.57
CA GLU A 430 -10.54 7.55 4.93
C GLU A 430 -11.44 6.35 5.29
N SER A 431 -11.97 5.64 4.28
CA SER A 431 -12.76 4.42 4.49
C SER A 431 -11.96 3.14 4.26
N CYS A 432 -10.72 3.25 3.78
CA CYS A 432 -9.87 2.10 3.49
C CYS A 432 -9.22 1.56 4.76
N ILE A 433 -8.99 0.25 4.78
CA ILE A 433 -8.07 -0.36 5.76
C ILE A 433 -6.64 -0.02 5.35
N VAL A 434 -6.31 -0.18 4.06
CA VAL A 434 -5.02 0.22 3.50
C VAL A 434 -5.24 1.08 2.26
N PRO A 435 -4.86 2.37 2.29
CA PRO A 435 -5.21 3.31 1.23
C PRO A 435 -4.21 3.32 0.06
N GLY A 436 -3.18 2.47 0.03
CA GLY A 436 -2.09 2.54 -0.95
C GLY A 436 -2.54 2.54 -2.43
N MET A 437 -3.32 1.53 -2.83
CA MET A 437 -3.87 1.43 -4.19
C MET A 437 -4.79 2.62 -4.53
N PRO A 438 -5.79 2.98 -3.69
CA PRO A 438 -6.58 4.19 -3.86
C PRO A 438 -5.78 5.50 -3.98
N GLU A 439 -4.81 5.74 -3.09
CA GLU A 439 -3.96 6.93 -3.10
C GLU A 439 -3.12 7.03 -4.36
N ALA A 440 -2.59 5.89 -4.83
CA ALA A 440 -1.86 5.85 -6.08
C ALA A 440 -2.74 6.24 -7.28
N ALA A 441 -3.99 5.75 -7.32
CA ALA A 441 -4.95 6.17 -8.35
C ALA A 441 -5.32 7.66 -8.26
N ILE A 442 -5.54 8.18 -7.05
CA ILE A 442 -5.85 9.59 -6.79
C ILE A 442 -4.69 10.50 -7.22
N ARG A 443 -3.46 10.14 -6.86
CA ARG A 443 -2.24 10.86 -7.25
C ARG A 443 -2.07 10.90 -8.76
N ALA A 444 -2.45 9.83 -9.45
CA ALA A 444 -2.50 9.77 -10.91
C ALA A 444 -3.69 10.52 -11.55
N ARG A 445 -4.60 11.09 -10.74
CA ARG A 445 -5.80 11.86 -11.17
C ARG A 445 -6.73 11.08 -12.10
N LEU A 446 -6.78 9.76 -11.94
CA LEU A 446 -7.61 8.84 -12.73
C LEU A 446 -9.09 8.78 -12.32
N PRO A 447 -9.45 8.82 -11.01
CA PRO A 447 -10.83 8.59 -10.58
C PRO A 447 -11.78 9.63 -11.16
N HIS A 448 -13.01 9.20 -11.46
CA HIS A 448 -14.12 10.12 -11.69
C HIS A 448 -14.76 10.52 -10.35
N ALA A 449 -14.80 9.59 -9.39
CA ALA A 449 -15.14 9.89 -8.01
C ALA A 449 -14.29 9.08 -7.02
N VAL A 450 -14.08 9.70 -5.86
CA VAL A 450 -13.50 9.11 -4.67
C VAL A 450 -14.61 9.05 -3.63
N LEU A 451 -15.01 7.84 -3.25
CA LEU A 451 -16.27 7.57 -2.55
C LEU A 451 -16.06 6.63 -1.37
N GLY A 452 -16.81 6.84 -0.27
CA GLY A 452 -16.89 5.83 0.79
C GLY A 452 -17.60 4.56 0.29
N LEU A 453 -17.43 3.43 0.99
CA LEU A 453 -18.01 2.14 0.56
C LEU A 453 -19.53 2.18 0.30
N GLU A 454 -20.29 2.86 1.15
CA GLU A 454 -21.75 3.01 0.99
C GLU A 454 -22.13 3.91 -0.19
N GLU A 455 -21.26 4.85 -0.56
CA GLU A 455 -21.44 5.68 -1.75
C GLU A 455 -21.06 4.93 -3.02
N LEU A 456 -19.99 4.11 -2.97
CA LEU A 456 -19.64 3.20 -4.07
C LEU A 456 -20.80 2.25 -4.37
N ALA A 457 -21.40 1.64 -3.35
CA ALA A 457 -22.54 0.74 -3.52
C ALA A 457 -23.73 1.46 -4.18
N ARG A 458 -24.07 2.66 -3.69
CA ARG A 458 -25.13 3.49 -4.28
C ARG A 458 -24.86 3.84 -5.75
N GLU A 459 -23.63 4.21 -6.08
CA GLU A 459 -23.24 4.55 -7.46
C GLU A 459 -23.29 3.32 -8.38
N ILE A 460 -22.92 2.13 -7.89
CA ILE A 460 -23.10 0.87 -8.64
C ILE A 460 -24.59 0.63 -8.91
N VAL A 461 -25.44 0.74 -7.88
CA VAL A 461 -26.91 0.57 -8.01
C VAL A 461 -27.49 1.56 -9.02
N GLU A 462 -27.13 2.84 -8.96
CA GLU A 462 -27.65 3.85 -9.89
C GLU A 462 -27.27 3.57 -11.34
N ARG A 463 -26.00 3.20 -11.59
CA ARG A 463 -25.48 2.95 -12.95
C ARG A 463 -25.99 1.66 -13.56
N VAL A 464 -26.27 0.66 -12.73
CA VAL A 464 -26.82 -0.62 -13.18
C VAL A 464 -28.35 -0.53 -13.32
N GLY A 465 -29.01 0.25 -12.45
CA GLY A 465 -30.46 0.46 -12.42
C GLY A 465 -31.00 1.32 -13.58
N ASN A 466 -30.24 2.30 -14.07
CA ASN A 466 -30.63 3.21 -15.16
C ASN A 466 -30.69 2.57 -16.58
N ARG A 467 -30.82 1.25 -16.70
CA ARG A 467 -31.10 0.57 -17.99
C ARG A 467 -32.54 0.75 -18.48
N GLY A 468 -33.40 1.48 -17.75
CA GLY A 468 -34.76 1.79 -18.16
C GLY A 468 -34.83 3.09 -18.98
N GLY A 469 -35.06 2.97 -20.29
CA GLY A 469 -35.56 4.09 -21.11
C GLY A 469 -34.85 4.37 -22.43
N VAL A 470 -34.55 3.36 -23.25
CA VAL A 470 -34.57 3.53 -24.72
C VAL A 470 -35.21 2.28 -25.30
N ALA A 471 -36.52 2.36 -25.50
CA ALA A 471 -37.27 1.47 -26.38
C ALA A 471 -37.07 1.93 -27.84
#